data_AF-A0A6A4VJ01-F1
#
_entry.id   AF-A0A6A4VJ01-F1
#
_cell.length_a   1.000
_cell.length_b   1.000
_cell.length_c   1.000
_cell.angle_alpha   90.00
_cell.angle_beta   90.00
_cell.angle_gamma   90.00
#
_symmetry.space_group_name_H-M   'P 1'
#
loop_
_entity.id
_entity.type
_entity.pdbx_description
1 polymer ?
#
loop_
_entity_poly.entity_id
_entity_poly.type
_entity_poly.pdbx_seq_one_letter_code
_entity_poly.pdbx_strand_id
1 'polypeptide(L)'
;MSSLQRLKARLEEVSGLSFTVEESVANKISFLDVSIDAASGNFTTSVYRKPTDNERCLNGGSECPQRYKDGVVRAYVHRALRHCSSWPLVHQELQRIKQVLVNNDYDLTTIDQQIQSIVNNHINKGSQTTSNEGNVISLYYKSQMTSGYRAEESALKNIIRRNCKPVHPEDRIKISIYYQSPTTTSLIMKNNMANDNCGSDRIYTDYSVTVTGFYCLVTITSGGCRCGLRQTRVVGGADATAGQ
;
A
#
# COMPACT_ATOMS: atom_id res chain seq x y z
N MET A 1 -18.89 17.85 -21.91
CA MET A 1 -17.89 17.74 -20.82
C MET A 1 -17.82 16.28 -20.40
N SER A 2 -16.62 15.71 -20.31
CA SER A 2 -16.45 14.34 -19.82
C SER A 2 -16.86 14.24 -18.34
N SER A 3 -17.29 13.06 -17.88
CA SER A 3 -17.67 12.83 -16.47
C SER A 3 -16.56 13.25 -15.50
N LEU A 4 -15.31 13.10 -15.92
CA LEU A 4 -14.13 13.46 -15.17
C LEU A 4 -13.94 14.99 -15.06
N GLN A 5 -14.16 15.74 -16.15
CA GLN A 5 -14.17 17.21 -16.11
C GLN A 5 -15.25 17.75 -15.18
N ARG A 6 -16.43 17.11 -15.15
CA ARG A 6 -17.51 17.46 -14.22
C ARG A 6 -17.13 17.21 -12.76
N LEU A 7 -16.44 16.09 -12.48
CA LEU A 7 -15.93 15.79 -11.14
C LEU A 7 -14.88 16.83 -10.70
N LYS A 8 -13.93 17.14 -11.58
CA LYS A 8 -12.92 18.18 -11.31
C LYS A 8 -13.59 19.51 -10.94
N ALA A 9 -14.53 20.00 -11.75
CA ALA A 9 -15.20 21.28 -11.51
C ALA A 9 -15.92 21.30 -10.15
N ARG A 10 -16.58 20.20 -9.76
CA ARG A 10 -17.24 20.08 -8.46
C ARG A 10 -16.25 20.06 -7.28
N LEU A 11 -15.11 19.38 -7.44
CA LEU A 11 -14.08 19.35 -6.40
C LEU A 11 -13.43 20.72 -6.21
N GLU A 12 -13.17 21.45 -7.30
CA GLU A 12 -12.65 22.83 -7.26
C GLU A 12 -13.65 23.78 -6.60
N GLU A 13 -14.94 23.68 -6.93
CA GLU A 13 -16.02 24.49 -6.35
C GLU A 13 -16.16 24.32 -4.83
N VAL A 14 -16.10 23.07 -4.33
CA VAL A 14 -16.33 22.77 -2.91
C VAL A 14 -15.09 23.01 -2.05
N SER A 15 -13.89 22.73 -2.57
CA SER A 15 -12.64 22.79 -1.78
C SER A 15 -11.89 24.11 -1.90
N GLY A 16 -12.13 24.89 -2.96
CA GLY A 16 -11.34 26.09 -3.27
C GLY A 16 -9.90 25.80 -3.72
N LEU A 17 -9.56 24.52 -3.99
CA LEU A 17 -8.26 24.09 -4.50
C LEU A 17 -8.27 23.96 -6.02
N SER A 18 -7.11 24.06 -6.66
CA SER A 18 -6.97 23.74 -8.09
C SER A 18 -6.48 22.30 -8.27
N PHE A 19 -7.12 21.56 -9.17
CA PHE A 19 -6.77 20.16 -9.44
C PHE A 19 -6.22 19.97 -10.86
N THR A 20 -5.22 19.10 -10.98
CA THR A 20 -4.75 18.57 -12.25
C THR A 20 -5.52 17.31 -12.63
N VAL A 21 -5.63 17.07 -13.93
CA VAL A 21 -6.31 15.90 -14.50
C VAL A 21 -5.41 15.32 -15.57
N GLU A 22 -5.24 14.00 -15.52
CA GLU A 22 -4.58 13.22 -16.56
C GLU A 22 -5.61 12.27 -17.17
N GLU A 23 -5.77 12.33 -18.49
CA GLU A 23 -6.62 11.42 -19.24
C GLU A 23 -5.76 10.32 -19.89
N SER A 24 -6.32 9.13 -20.03
CA SER A 24 -5.62 8.04 -20.70
C SER A 24 -5.47 8.34 -22.19
N VAL A 25 -4.29 8.04 -22.74
CA VAL A 25 -4.00 8.17 -24.16
C VAL A 25 -3.85 6.76 -24.73
N ALA A 26 -4.64 6.42 -25.74
CA ALA A 26 -4.67 5.08 -26.35
C ALA A 26 -4.88 3.94 -25.32
N ASN A 27 -5.82 4.13 -24.39
CA ASN A 27 -6.11 3.19 -23.28
C ASN A 27 -4.93 2.93 -22.32
N LYS A 28 -3.91 3.79 -22.36
CA LYS A 28 -2.75 3.73 -21.49
C LYS A 28 -2.68 4.96 -20.60
N ILE A 29 -2.32 4.75 -19.35
CA ILE A 29 -2.03 5.82 -18.39
C ILE A 29 -0.84 5.42 -17.54
N SER A 30 0.06 6.37 -17.29
CA SER A 30 1.20 6.17 -16.38
C SER A 30 0.87 6.69 -15.00
N PHE A 31 1.17 5.92 -13.97
CA PHE A 31 1.13 6.38 -12.58
C PHE A 31 2.44 6.02 -11.88
N LEU A 32 3.18 7.05 -11.46
CA LEU A 32 4.51 6.92 -10.86
C LEU A 32 5.45 6.09 -11.78
N ASP A 33 5.88 4.93 -11.29
CA ASP A 33 6.84 4.04 -11.94
C ASP A 33 6.18 2.94 -12.79
N VAL A 34 4.84 2.98 -12.96
CA VAL A 34 4.04 1.95 -13.61
C VAL A 34 3.23 2.52 -14.77
N SER A 35 3.24 1.82 -15.90
CA SER A 35 2.36 2.07 -17.04
C SER A 35 1.25 1.04 -17.02
N ILE A 36 0.00 1.51 -17.02
CA ILE A 36 -1.21 0.71 -16.98
C ILE A 36 -1.83 0.73 -18.38
N ASP A 37 -2.01 -0.45 -18.96
CA ASP A 37 -2.64 -0.65 -20.26
C ASP A 37 -3.96 -1.42 -20.07
N ALA A 38 -5.06 -0.80 -20.53
CA ALA A 38 -6.41 -1.35 -20.46
C ALA A 38 -6.95 -1.82 -21.83
N ALA A 39 -6.12 -1.87 -22.88
CA ALA A 39 -6.57 -2.18 -24.24
C ALA A 39 -7.19 -3.57 -24.39
N SER A 40 -6.71 -4.56 -23.63
CA SER A 40 -7.18 -5.95 -23.68
C SER A 40 -8.41 -6.26 -22.81
N GLY A 41 -9.08 -5.24 -22.26
CA GLY A 41 -10.19 -5.42 -21.30
C GLY A 41 -9.76 -5.78 -19.87
N ASN A 42 -8.53 -6.27 -19.70
CA ASN A 42 -7.84 -6.43 -18.42
C ASN A 42 -6.74 -5.37 -18.27
N PHE A 43 -6.47 -4.96 -17.03
CA PHE A 43 -5.34 -4.08 -16.72
C PHE A 43 -4.04 -4.85 -16.71
N THR A 44 -3.16 -4.54 -17.66
CA THR A 44 -1.79 -5.02 -17.66
C THR A 44 -0.85 -3.91 -17.22
N THR A 45 0.08 -4.23 -16.33
CA THR A 45 1.05 -3.28 -15.81
C THR A 45 2.44 -3.59 -16.34
N SER A 46 3.19 -2.53 -16.64
CA SER A 46 4.60 -2.57 -17.07
C SER A 46 5.38 -1.42 -16.42
N VAL A 47 6.71 -1.43 -16.52
CA VAL A 47 7.56 -0.37 -15.96
C VAL A 47 7.47 0.89 -16.81
N TYR A 48 7.05 2.01 -16.20
CA TYR A 48 7.04 3.31 -16.88
C TYR A 48 8.38 4.04 -16.75
N ARG A 49 8.80 4.69 -17.84
CA ARG A 49 9.94 5.62 -17.86
C ARG A 49 9.48 6.96 -18.38
N LYS A 50 10.02 8.02 -17.79
CA LYS A 50 9.83 9.35 -18.32
C LYS A 50 10.56 9.45 -19.68
N PRO A 51 10.02 10.18 -20.66
CA PRO A 51 10.69 10.40 -21.95
C PRO A 51 12.07 11.06 -21.82
N THR A 52 12.34 11.72 -20.71
CA THR A 52 13.62 12.38 -20.39
C THR A 52 14.65 11.45 -19.74
N ASP A 53 14.30 10.18 -19.49
CA ASP A 53 15.23 9.21 -18.91
C ASP A 53 16.28 8.79 -19.94
N ASN A 54 17.55 9.01 -19.62
CA ASN A 54 18.69 8.66 -20.46
C ASN A 54 19.25 7.25 -20.14
N GLU A 55 18.55 6.47 -19.32
CA GLU A 55 18.96 5.13 -18.90
C GLU A 55 20.37 5.08 -18.28
N ARG A 56 20.75 6.17 -17.59
CA ARG A 56 22.03 6.24 -16.86
C ARG A 56 21.86 5.69 -15.46
N CYS A 57 22.80 4.88 -15.02
CA CYS A 57 22.89 4.41 -13.65
C CYS A 57 24.32 4.56 -13.11
N LEU A 58 24.58 4.04 -11.91
CA LEU A 58 25.93 4.02 -11.34
C LEU A 58 26.86 3.27 -12.30
N ASN A 59 28.00 3.86 -12.69
CA ASN A 59 28.93 3.17 -13.59
C ASN A 59 29.58 1.95 -12.88
N GLY A 60 29.59 0.80 -13.54
CA GLY A 60 30.16 -0.46 -13.01
C GLY A 60 31.67 -0.40 -12.78
N GLY A 61 32.40 0.35 -13.62
CA GLY A 61 33.83 0.63 -13.49
C GLY A 61 34.18 1.71 -12.47
N SER A 62 33.21 2.31 -11.79
CA SER A 62 33.50 3.30 -10.74
C SER A 62 34.14 2.66 -9.49
N GLU A 63 34.93 3.46 -8.76
CA GLU A 63 35.55 3.10 -7.46
C GLU A 63 34.52 3.07 -6.31
N CYS A 64 33.28 2.68 -6.61
CA CYS A 64 32.24 2.52 -5.60
C CYS A 64 32.31 1.12 -4.96
N PRO A 65 31.99 0.99 -3.67
CA PRO A 65 31.84 -0.32 -3.03
C PRO A 65 30.91 -1.26 -3.80
N GLN A 66 31.32 -2.52 -3.96
CA GLN A 66 30.58 -3.53 -4.74
C GLN A 66 29.11 -3.66 -4.29
N ARG A 67 28.85 -3.52 -2.98
CA ARG A 67 27.49 -3.55 -2.41
C ARG A 67 26.52 -2.56 -3.07
N TYR A 68 27.01 -1.40 -3.51
CA TYR A 68 26.18 -0.40 -4.17
C TYR A 68 25.92 -0.76 -5.62
N LYS A 69 26.93 -1.28 -6.32
CA LYS A 69 26.81 -1.80 -7.69
C LYS A 69 25.79 -2.93 -7.75
N ASP A 70 25.90 -3.89 -6.84
CA ASP A 70 24.94 -4.99 -6.69
C ASP A 70 23.54 -4.48 -6.33
N GLY A 71 23.47 -3.44 -5.49
CA GLY A 71 22.23 -2.78 -5.10
C GLY A 71 21.48 -2.19 -6.30
N VAL A 72 22.20 -1.62 -7.27
CA VAL A 72 21.60 -1.10 -8.51
C VAL A 72 20.99 -2.22 -9.33
N VAL A 73 21.72 -3.31 -9.56
CA VAL A 73 21.20 -4.48 -10.30
C VAL A 73 19.96 -5.04 -9.61
N ARG A 74 20.02 -5.22 -8.28
CA ARG A 74 18.88 -5.70 -7.49
C ARG A 74 17.66 -4.80 -7.62
N ALA A 75 17.85 -3.48 -7.53
CA ALA A 75 16.76 -2.52 -7.63
C ALA A 75 16.02 -2.62 -8.97
N TYR A 76 16.75 -2.70 -10.09
CA TYR A 76 16.16 -2.87 -11.42
C TYR A 76 15.37 -4.18 -11.54
N VAL A 77 15.96 -5.29 -11.12
CA VAL A 77 15.33 -6.61 -11.23
C VAL A 77 14.08 -6.71 -10.35
N HIS A 78 14.15 -6.22 -9.11
CA HIS A 78 12.99 -6.18 -8.22
C HIS A 78 11.88 -5.29 -8.76
N ARG A 79 12.21 -4.16 -9.38
CA ARG A 79 11.24 -3.28 -10.04
C ARG A 79 10.52 -4.00 -11.18
N ALA A 80 11.26 -4.72 -12.03
CA ALA A 80 10.67 -5.51 -13.11
C ALA A 80 9.69 -6.56 -12.58
N LEU A 81 10.10 -7.33 -11.56
CA LEU A 81 9.28 -8.39 -10.97
C LEU A 81 8.02 -7.86 -10.26
N ARG A 82 8.09 -6.67 -9.64
CA ARG A 82 6.98 -6.09 -8.89
C ARG A 82 5.98 -5.33 -9.77
N HIS A 83 6.45 -4.68 -10.83
CA HIS A 83 5.61 -3.80 -11.64
C HIS A 83 5.00 -4.49 -12.87
N CYS A 84 5.66 -5.52 -13.40
CA CYS A 84 5.13 -6.25 -14.54
C CYS A 84 4.08 -7.27 -14.08
N SER A 85 2.92 -7.23 -14.73
CA SER A 85 1.80 -8.14 -14.45
C SER A 85 1.99 -9.57 -15.00
N SER A 86 2.85 -9.74 -16.01
CA SER A 86 3.04 -11.01 -16.70
C SER A 86 4.51 -11.35 -16.92
N TRP A 87 4.82 -12.65 -16.94
CA TRP A 87 6.19 -13.14 -17.18
C TRP A 87 6.80 -12.72 -18.51
N PRO A 88 6.06 -12.65 -19.64
CA PRO A 88 6.59 -12.09 -20.89
C PRO A 88 7.05 -10.64 -20.75
N LEU A 89 6.28 -9.81 -20.05
CA LEU A 89 6.64 -8.41 -19.78
C LEU A 89 7.85 -8.30 -18.84
N VAL A 90 7.92 -9.17 -17.82
CA VAL A 90 9.12 -9.28 -16.97
C VAL A 90 10.34 -9.64 -17.82
N HIS A 91 10.23 -10.62 -18.72
CA HIS A 91 11.35 -11.05 -19.55
C HIS A 91 11.85 -9.92 -20.46
N GLN A 92 10.93 -9.24 -21.16
CA GLN A 92 11.26 -8.07 -22.00
C GLN A 92 11.96 -6.99 -21.18
N GLU A 93 11.48 -6.74 -19.97
CA GLU A 93 12.07 -5.76 -19.07
C GLU A 93 13.47 -6.17 -18.59
N LEU A 94 13.68 -7.44 -18.27
CA LEU A 94 15.00 -7.96 -17.89
C LEU A 94 16.03 -7.86 -19.03
N GLN A 95 15.62 -8.12 -20.28
CA GLN A 95 16.49 -7.94 -21.44
C GLN A 95 16.94 -6.48 -21.58
N ARG A 96 16.00 -5.54 -21.41
CA ARG A 96 16.32 -4.12 -21.45
C ARG A 96 17.23 -3.71 -20.28
N ILE A 97 16.96 -4.18 -19.06
CA ILE A 97 17.81 -3.93 -17.89
C ILE A 97 19.24 -4.42 -18.15
N LYS A 98 19.39 -5.61 -18.73
CA LYS A 98 20.71 -6.15 -19.11
C LYS A 98 21.42 -5.20 -20.08
N GLN A 99 20.74 -4.71 -21.10
CA GLN A 99 21.32 -3.74 -22.04
C GLN A 99 21.75 -2.44 -21.34
N VAL A 100 20.91 -1.90 -20.46
CA VAL A 100 21.22 -0.68 -19.70
C VAL A 100 22.45 -0.87 -18.82
N LEU A 101 22.54 -1.98 -18.09
CA LEU A 101 23.69 -2.24 -17.22
C LEU A 101 24.99 -2.40 -18.02
N VAL A 102 24.94 -3.10 -19.16
CA VAL A 102 26.10 -3.23 -20.06
C VAL A 102 26.54 -1.86 -20.59
N ASN A 103 25.59 -1.00 -20.98
CA ASN A 103 25.89 0.36 -21.43
C ASN A 103 26.49 1.25 -20.32
N ASN A 104 26.39 0.84 -19.05
CA ASN A 104 26.96 1.53 -17.89
C ASN A 104 28.18 0.76 -17.32
N ASP A 105 28.89 -0.02 -18.15
CA ASP A 105 30.14 -0.73 -17.83
C ASP A 105 30.03 -1.80 -16.73
N TYR A 106 28.90 -2.51 -16.65
CA TYR A 106 28.78 -3.69 -15.81
C TYR A 106 29.13 -4.98 -16.58
N ASP A 107 29.79 -5.91 -15.88
CA ASP A 107 30.10 -7.23 -16.42
C ASP A 107 28.86 -8.09 -16.63
N LEU A 108 28.73 -8.63 -17.85
CA LEU A 108 27.62 -9.52 -18.25
C LEU A 108 27.45 -10.74 -17.34
N THR A 109 28.56 -11.36 -16.94
CA THR A 109 28.57 -12.55 -16.07
C THR A 109 27.97 -12.25 -14.71
N THR A 110 28.35 -11.12 -14.11
CA THR A 110 27.83 -10.65 -12.83
C THR A 110 26.35 -10.31 -12.92
N ILE A 111 25.92 -9.65 -14.01
CA ILE A 111 24.52 -9.33 -14.26
C ILE A 111 23.68 -10.61 -14.32
N ASP A 112 24.08 -11.58 -15.15
CA ASP A 112 23.31 -12.81 -15.36
C ASP A 112 23.20 -13.64 -14.06
N GLN A 113 24.29 -13.74 -13.29
CA GLN A 113 24.29 -14.42 -11.99
C GLN A 113 23.33 -13.74 -10.99
N GLN A 114 23.35 -12.41 -10.88
CA GLN A 114 22.46 -11.68 -9.99
C GLN A 114 21.00 -11.82 -10.43
N ILE A 115 20.70 -11.69 -11.73
CA ILE A 115 19.35 -11.85 -12.27
C ILE A 115 18.82 -13.26 -11.94
N GLN A 116 19.59 -14.31 -12.26
CA GLN A 116 19.19 -15.69 -11.97
C GLN A 116 18.94 -15.91 -10.48
N SER A 117 19.84 -15.43 -9.61
CA SER A 117 19.68 -15.55 -8.15
C SER A 117 18.38 -14.89 -7.67
N ILE A 118 18.10 -13.66 -8.11
CA ILE A 118 16.92 -12.90 -7.69
C ILE A 118 15.63 -13.55 -8.21
N VAL A 119 15.61 -13.95 -9.49
CA VAL A 119 14.44 -14.59 -10.10
C VAL A 119 14.14 -15.94 -9.46
N ASN A 120 15.16 -16.78 -9.24
CA ASN A 120 14.99 -18.06 -8.55
C ASN A 120 14.47 -17.86 -7.12
N ASN A 121 15.01 -16.89 -6.39
CA ASN A 121 14.50 -16.53 -5.06
C ASN A 121 13.05 -16.02 -5.09
N HIS A 122 12.66 -15.29 -6.13
CA HIS A 122 11.29 -14.80 -6.30
C HIS A 122 10.31 -15.96 -6.56
N ILE A 123 10.69 -16.90 -7.43
CA ILE A 123 9.89 -18.10 -7.72
C ILE A 123 9.74 -18.96 -6.45
N ASN A 124 10.86 -19.24 -5.75
CA ASN A 124 10.85 -20.05 -4.54
C ASN A 124 10.03 -19.42 -3.40
N LYS A 125 10.03 -18.08 -3.26
CA LYS A 125 9.16 -17.38 -2.30
C LYS A 125 7.67 -17.52 -2.64
N GLY A 126 7.32 -17.50 -3.92
CA GLY A 126 5.94 -17.75 -4.38
C GLY A 126 5.48 -19.18 -4.09
N SER A 127 6.38 -20.16 -4.14
CA SER A 127 6.07 -21.57 -3.83
C SER A 127 5.91 -21.86 -2.32
N GLN A 128 6.48 -21.04 -1.44
CA GLN A 128 6.37 -21.23 0.02
C GLN A 128 5.06 -20.69 0.63
N THR A 129 4.22 -19.99 -0.14
CA THR A 129 2.90 -19.55 0.34
C THR A 129 1.81 -20.63 0.19
N THR A 130 2.13 -21.77 -0.43
CA THR A 130 1.22 -22.91 -0.61
C THR A 130 1.74 -24.20 0.02
N SER A 131 2.51 -24.10 1.10
CA SER A 131 2.70 -25.22 2.03
C SER A 131 1.93 -24.90 3.30
N ASN A 132 0.81 -25.60 3.51
CA ASN A 132 0.07 -25.84 4.76
C ASN A 132 0.70 -25.26 6.05
N GLU A 133 0.78 -23.94 6.17
CA GLU A 133 1.15 -23.24 7.39
C GLU A 133 0.01 -22.25 7.60
N GLY A 134 -0.82 -22.51 8.60
CA GLY A 134 -1.99 -21.69 8.87
C GLY A 134 -1.62 -20.24 9.19
N ASN A 135 -2.67 -19.45 9.33
CA ASN A 135 -2.56 -18.01 9.41
C ASN A 135 -1.73 -17.58 10.62
N VAL A 136 -0.85 -16.59 10.43
CA VAL A 136 0.00 -16.05 11.50
C VAL A 136 -0.76 -14.93 12.21
N ILE A 137 -1.42 -15.25 13.32
CA ILE A 137 -2.12 -14.27 14.16
C ILE A 137 -1.07 -13.45 14.92
N SER A 138 -0.88 -12.19 14.52
CA SER A 138 0.11 -11.29 15.11
C SER A 138 -0.48 -10.47 16.27
N LEU A 139 -0.02 -10.72 17.49
CA LEU A 139 -0.35 -9.96 18.70
C LEU A 139 0.73 -8.92 18.98
N TYR A 140 0.31 -7.68 19.26
CA TYR A 140 1.21 -6.59 19.59
C TYR A 140 1.04 -6.22 21.06
N TYR A 141 2.14 -6.19 21.80
CA TYR A 141 2.13 -5.79 23.21
C TYR A 141 3.16 -4.71 23.48
N LYS A 142 2.70 -3.61 24.06
CA LYS A 142 3.55 -2.51 24.51
C LYS A 142 4.05 -2.81 25.92
N SER A 143 5.35 -3.07 26.07
CA SER A 143 5.95 -3.31 27.38
C SER A 143 6.62 -2.05 27.94
N GLN A 144 6.70 -1.96 29.26
CA GLN A 144 7.55 -0.99 29.94
C GLN A 144 8.97 -1.56 29.98
N MET A 145 9.97 -0.71 29.73
CA MET A 145 11.37 -1.14 29.72
C MET A 145 11.89 -1.17 31.17
N THR A 146 11.74 -2.31 31.83
CA THR A 146 12.25 -2.54 33.19
C THR A 146 13.65 -3.17 33.13
N SER A 147 14.39 -3.12 34.25
CA SER A 147 15.69 -3.82 34.36
C SER A 147 15.57 -5.34 34.15
N GLY A 148 14.37 -5.90 34.36
CA GLY A 148 14.02 -7.31 34.16
C GLY A 148 13.33 -7.63 32.83
N TYR A 149 13.36 -6.75 31.83
CA TYR A 149 12.54 -6.86 30.62
C TYR A 149 12.61 -8.24 29.93
N ARG A 150 13.77 -8.91 29.92
CA ARG A 150 13.92 -10.25 29.31
C ARG A 150 13.12 -11.33 30.03
N ALA A 151 13.09 -11.26 31.35
CA ALA A 151 12.31 -12.18 32.17
C ALA A 151 10.81 -11.94 31.96
N GLU A 152 10.40 -10.67 31.89
CA GLU A 152 9.02 -10.27 31.59
C GLU A 152 8.59 -10.71 30.18
N GLU A 153 9.42 -10.51 29.15
CA GLU A 153 9.13 -10.99 27.80
C GLU A 153 8.96 -12.51 27.76
N SER A 154 9.84 -13.24 28.44
CA SER A 154 9.78 -14.70 28.52
C SER A 154 8.51 -15.14 29.24
N ALA A 155 8.18 -14.51 30.36
CA ALA A 155 6.95 -14.77 31.11
C ALA A 155 5.71 -14.50 30.25
N LEU A 156 5.66 -13.38 29.52
CA LEU A 156 4.54 -13.03 28.64
C LEU A 156 4.39 -14.01 27.47
N LYS A 157 5.50 -14.37 26.82
CA LYS A 157 5.51 -15.40 25.77
C LYS A 157 5.01 -16.74 26.32
N ASN A 158 5.40 -17.10 27.54
CA ASN A 158 4.96 -18.33 28.20
C ASN A 158 3.47 -18.29 28.58
N ILE A 159 2.96 -17.17 29.08
CA ILE A 159 1.54 -16.99 29.42
C ILE A 159 0.69 -17.16 28.16
N ILE A 160 1.04 -16.50 27.06
CA ILE A 160 0.27 -16.56 25.82
C ILE A 160 0.35 -17.95 25.20
N ARG A 161 1.52 -18.61 25.21
CA ARG A 161 1.65 -20.01 24.75
C ARG A 161 0.79 -21.00 25.55
N ARG A 162 0.60 -20.76 26.85
CA ARG A 162 -0.20 -21.64 27.72
C ARG A 162 -1.70 -21.38 27.59
N ASN A 163 -2.10 -20.11 27.48
CA ASN A 163 -3.51 -19.70 27.58
C ASN A 163 -4.18 -19.47 26.23
N CYS A 164 -3.42 -19.16 25.17
CA CYS A 164 -3.96 -18.87 23.85
C CYS A 164 -3.64 -20.04 22.91
N LYS A 165 -4.68 -20.75 22.49
CA LYS A 165 -4.62 -21.70 21.38
C LYS A 165 -5.48 -21.14 20.25
N PRO A 166 -4.99 -21.16 19.00
CA PRO A 166 -5.79 -20.73 17.87
C PRO A 166 -6.97 -21.68 17.64
N VAL A 167 -8.02 -21.16 17.02
CA VAL A 167 -9.24 -21.92 16.68
C VAL A 167 -8.92 -23.01 15.65
N HIS A 168 -7.99 -22.72 14.73
CA HIS A 168 -7.51 -23.67 13.75
C HIS A 168 -6.12 -24.22 14.15
N PRO A 169 -5.90 -25.55 14.11
CA PRO A 169 -4.62 -26.17 14.48
C PRO A 169 -3.43 -25.71 13.65
N GLU A 170 -3.69 -25.24 12.43
CA GLU A 170 -2.68 -24.80 11.48
C GLU A 170 -2.17 -23.38 11.80
N ASP A 171 -2.96 -22.56 12.49
CA ASP A 171 -2.62 -21.17 12.76
C ASP A 171 -1.54 -21.06 13.85
N ARG A 172 -0.69 -20.03 13.76
CA ARG A 172 0.30 -19.75 14.80
C ARG A 172 0.15 -18.35 15.35
N ILE A 173 0.29 -18.21 16.67
CA ILE A 173 0.28 -16.91 17.35
C ILE A 173 1.71 -16.37 17.43
N LYS A 174 1.96 -15.21 16.83
CA LYS A 174 3.23 -14.48 16.92
C LYS A 174 3.04 -13.25 17.80
N ILE A 175 3.86 -13.11 18.84
CA ILE A 175 3.81 -11.96 19.74
C ILE A 175 4.98 -11.03 19.40
N SER A 176 4.66 -9.80 19.03
CA SER A 176 5.62 -8.71 18.82
C SER A 176 5.55 -7.77 20.01
N ILE A 177 6.54 -7.90 20.90
CA ILE A 177 6.72 -7.01 22.05
C ILE A 177 7.52 -5.81 21.58
N TYR A 178 7.01 -4.61 21.82
CA TYR A 178 7.70 -3.37 21.46
C TYR A 178 7.79 -2.44 22.66
N TYR A 179 8.83 -1.62 22.63
CA TYR A 179 9.15 -0.65 23.66
C TYR A 179 9.00 0.74 23.07
N GLN A 180 8.29 1.59 23.80
CA GLN A 180 8.25 3.00 23.46
C GLN A 180 9.43 3.68 24.15
N SER A 181 10.41 4.15 23.38
CA SER A 181 11.50 4.92 23.98
C SER A 181 10.98 6.30 24.39
N PRO A 182 11.28 6.80 25.60
CA PRO A 182 10.88 8.14 26.00
C PRO A 182 11.45 9.21 25.07
N THR A 183 12.62 8.96 24.48
CA THR A 183 13.34 9.85 23.55
C THR A 183 12.68 9.99 22.17
N THR A 184 12.00 8.96 21.66
CA THR A 184 11.36 9.00 20.33
C THR A 184 9.86 9.29 20.42
N THR A 185 9.28 9.25 21.62
CA THR A 185 7.86 9.51 21.85
C THR A 185 7.46 10.96 21.57
N SER A 186 8.36 11.90 21.85
CA SER A 186 8.18 13.33 21.55
C SER A 186 8.43 13.68 20.10
N LEU A 187 9.15 12.82 19.35
CA LEU A 187 9.46 13.01 17.93
C LEU A 187 8.31 12.58 17.01
N ILE A 188 7.43 11.70 17.50
CA ILE A 188 6.20 11.35 16.79
C ILE A 188 5.22 12.50 17.02
N MET A 189 5.03 13.31 15.98
CA MET A 189 4.03 14.37 15.95
C MET A 189 2.66 13.72 16.18
N LYS A 190 2.12 13.88 17.39
CA LYS A 190 0.75 13.46 17.68
C LYS A 190 -0.16 14.42 16.94
N ASN A 191 -0.55 14.05 15.72
CA ASN A 191 -1.60 14.77 15.00
C ASN A 191 -2.97 14.37 15.59
N ASN A 192 -3.11 14.56 16.90
CA ASN A 192 -4.36 14.40 17.61
C ASN A 192 -4.77 15.79 18.08
N MET A 193 -5.62 16.45 17.29
CA MET A 193 -6.23 17.72 17.66
C MET A 193 -7.26 17.54 18.79
N ALA A 194 -7.56 16.30 19.19
CA ALA A 194 -8.50 15.94 20.23
C ALA A 194 -7.78 15.50 21.52
N ASN A 195 -6.99 16.40 22.12
CA ASN A 195 -6.76 16.34 23.56
C ASN A 195 -7.61 17.41 24.24
N ASP A 196 -8.91 17.34 23.97
CA ASP A 196 -9.91 18.05 24.74
C ASP A 196 -10.45 17.06 25.77
N ASN A 197 -10.27 17.41 27.04
CA ASN A 197 -11.08 16.83 28.11
C ASN A 197 -12.54 17.25 27.87
N CYS A 198 -13.24 16.59 26.94
CA CYS A 198 -14.67 16.75 26.75
C CYS A 198 -15.24 15.50 26.07
N GLY A 199 -16.37 15.01 26.58
CA GLY A 199 -16.88 13.67 26.32
C GLY A 199 -17.23 13.36 24.86
N SER A 200 -16.69 12.25 24.38
CA SER A 200 -17.21 11.30 23.37
C SER A 200 -18.06 11.85 22.21
N ASP A 201 -17.42 12.06 21.06
CA ASP A 201 -18.05 11.94 19.74
C ASP A 201 -17.79 10.54 19.16
N ARG A 202 -18.84 9.84 18.73
CA ARG A 202 -18.81 8.51 18.12
C ARG A 202 -19.03 8.61 16.61
N ILE A 203 -18.11 8.07 15.81
CA ILE A 203 -18.23 7.93 14.35
C ILE A 203 -18.93 6.60 14.04
N TYR A 204 -19.96 6.61 13.20
CA TYR A 204 -20.53 5.40 12.60
C TYR A 204 -20.21 5.38 11.10
N THR A 205 -19.77 4.23 10.59
CA THR A 205 -19.60 3.97 9.17
C THR A 205 -20.66 2.97 8.74
N ASP A 206 -21.59 3.38 7.89
CA ASP A 206 -22.53 2.47 7.24
C ASP A 206 -22.12 2.24 5.79
N TYR A 207 -22.21 0.98 5.36
CA TYR A 207 -21.94 0.56 3.99
C TYR A 207 -23.26 0.16 3.34
N SER A 208 -23.53 0.64 2.12
CA SER A 208 -24.61 0.09 1.30
C SER A 208 -24.07 -0.32 -0.07
N VAL A 209 -24.55 -1.47 -0.54
CA VAL A 209 -24.18 -2.07 -1.83
C VAL A 209 -25.39 -1.99 -2.74
N THR A 210 -25.23 -1.44 -3.94
CA THR A 210 -26.20 -1.60 -5.02
C THR A 210 -25.54 -2.21 -6.25
N VAL A 211 -26.35 -2.84 -7.09
CA VAL A 211 -25.98 -3.84 -8.12
C VAL A 211 -25.05 -3.31 -9.24
N THR A 212 -24.67 -2.02 -9.25
CA THR A 212 -23.81 -1.45 -10.30
C THR A 212 -22.59 -0.65 -9.83
N GLY A 213 -22.21 -0.71 -8.54
CA GLY A 213 -20.91 -0.18 -8.10
C GLY A 213 -20.86 0.24 -6.63
N PHE A 214 -19.67 0.15 -6.03
CA PHE A 214 -19.40 0.57 -4.65
C PHE A 214 -19.02 2.05 -4.60
N TYR A 215 -19.65 2.81 -3.70
CA TYR A 215 -19.18 4.15 -3.31
C TYR A 215 -19.20 4.28 -1.78
N CYS A 216 -18.14 4.86 -1.22
CA CYS A 216 -18.00 5.13 0.19
C CYS A 216 -18.46 6.56 0.47
N LEU A 217 -19.43 6.72 1.36
CA LEU A 217 -19.95 8.02 1.79
C LEU A 217 -19.55 8.23 3.25
N VAL A 218 -18.64 9.17 3.48
CA VAL A 218 -18.27 9.60 4.84
C VAL A 218 -19.14 10.79 5.19
N THR A 219 -20.10 10.59 6.07
CA THR A 219 -20.98 11.65 6.57
C THR A 219 -20.51 12.05 7.96
N ILE A 220 -20.06 13.30 8.12
CA ILE A 220 -19.74 13.88 9.43
C ILE A 220 -20.95 14.71 9.86
N THR A 221 -21.77 14.18 10.76
CA THR A 221 -22.81 14.96 11.43
C THR A 221 -22.30 15.45 12.76
N SER A 222 -21.90 16.73 12.85
CA SER A 222 -21.72 17.40 14.14
C SER A 222 -23.09 17.67 14.74
N GLY A 223 -23.44 16.95 15.81
CA GLY A 223 -24.70 17.16 16.52
C GLY A 223 -24.47 17.11 18.02
N GLY A 224 -24.33 18.28 18.66
CA GLY A 224 -24.14 18.31 20.11
C GLY A 224 -24.04 19.64 20.85
N CYS A 225 -23.95 20.82 20.21
CA CYS A 225 -24.12 22.10 20.90
C CYS A 225 -25.11 23.00 20.15
N ARG A 226 -26.19 23.36 20.84
CA ARG A 226 -27.27 24.24 20.36
C ARG A 226 -26.72 25.63 20.00
N CYS A 227 -26.44 25.85 18.73
CA CYS A 227 -26.56 27.17 18.12
C CYS A 227 -26.85 27.01 16.62
N GLY A 228 -28.05 27.45 16.19
CA GLY A 228 -28.40 27.62 14.78
C GLY A 228 -29.16 26.48 14.11
N LEU A 229 -30.50 26.54 14.15
CA LEU A 229 -31.35 25.84 13.18
C LEU A 229 -31.07 26.33 11.75
N ARG A 230 -31.03 25.41 10.78
CA ARG A 230 -31.66 25.61 9.47
C ARG A 230 -32.30 24.32 8.97
N GLN A 231 -33.63 24.34 8.89
CA GLN A 231 -34.45 23.31 8.27
C GLN A 231 -34.40 23.51 6.74
N THR A 232 -34.09 22.48 5.97
CA THR A 232 -34.44 22.43 4.54
C THR A 232 -35.29 21.20 4.27
N ARG A 233 -36.40 21.47 3.60
CA ARG A 233 -37.53 20.59 3.30
C ARG A 233 -37.18 19.73 2.09
N VAL A 234 -37.38 18.41 2.18
CA VAL A 234 -37.39 17.52 1.00
C VAL A 234 -38.82 17.42 0.49
N VAL A 235 -38.98 17.64 -0.82
CA VAL A 235 -40.24 17.51 -1.57
C VAL A 235 -40.09 16.31 -2.50
N GLY A 236 -41.10 15.41 -2.49
CA GLY A 236 -41.35 14.34 -3.47
C GLY A 236 -40.67 12.99 -3.16
N GLY A 237 -41.33 11.82 -3.20
CA GLY A 237 -42.71 11.48 -3.51
C GLY A 237 -42.90 9.94 -3.56
N ALA A 238 -44.18 9.54 -3.55
CA ALA A 238 -44.78 8.28 -4.02
C ALA A 238 -44.53 6.94 -3.30
N ASP A 239 -45.68 6.30 -3.01
CA ASP A 239 -45.98 4.86 -2.93
C ASP A 239 -45.66 4.08 -1.64
N ALA A 240 -46.61 4.12 -0.70
CA ALA A 240 -46.87 3.01 0.23
C ALA A 240 -48.35 2.60 0.10
N THR A 241 -48.52 1.40 -0.44
CA THR A 241 -49.77 0.72 -0.80
C THR A 241 -50.66 0.48 0.43
N ALA A 242 -51.97 0.66 0.22
CA ALA A 242 -53.04 0.37 1.15
C ALA A 242 -53.15 -1.12 1.52
N GLY A 243 -53.66 -1.41 2.72
CA GLY A 243 -54.06 -2.76 3.13
C GLY A 243 -54.48 -2.89 4.58
N GLN A 244 -55.74 -2.50 4.85
CA GLN A 244 -56.64 -2.78 5.99
C GLN A 244 -56.18 -2.45 7.41
#